data_AF-W4M6N9-F1
#
_entry.id   AF-W4M6N9-F1
#
_cell.length_a   1.000
_cell.length_b   1.000
_cell.length_c   1.000
_cell.angle_alpha   90.00
_cell.angle_beta   90.00
_cell.angle_gamma   90.00
#
_symmetry.space_group_name_H-M   'P 1'
#
loop_
_entity.id
_entity.type
_entity.pdbx_description
1 polymer ?
#
loop_
_entity_poly.entity_id
_entity_poly.type
_entity_poly.pdbx_seq_one_letter_code
_entity_poly.pdbx_strand_id
1 'polypeptide(L)'
;MKQIVDKLVALEHDIVSEKGEFSLLALLLREDAGDKWDLLASAPWLEENQKASLDYLVNHLQSRLETQELLSLSLSLSLESSYLKKAIPF
;
A
#
# COMPACT_ATOMS: atom_id res chain seq x y z
N MET A 1 10.15 -1.54 -12.23
CA MET A 1 9.09 -2.24 -11.44
C MET A 1 9.62 -3.23 -10.41
N LYS A 2 10.48 -4.20 -10.77
CA LYS A 2 11.05 -5.17 -9.79
C LYS A 2 11.67 -4.50 -8.55
N GLN A 3 12.44 -3.43 -8.74
CA GLN A 3 13.05 -2.67 -7.64
C GLN A 3 12.05 -2.01 -6.69
N ILE A 4 10.89 -1.54 -7.20
CA ILE A 4 9.83 -0.95 -6.37
C ILE A 4 9.18 -2.04 -5.52
N VAL A 5 8.93 -3.22 -6.10
CA VAL A 5 8.38 -4.37 -5.36
C VAL A 5 9.33 -4.79 -4.24
N ASP A 6 10.64 -4.90 -4.52
CA ASP A 6 11.62 -5.26 -3.50
C ASP A 6 11.66 -4.24 -2.35
N LYS A 7 11.56 -2.94 -2.65
CA LYS A 7 11.45 -1.87 -1.65
C LYS A 7 10.16 -1.97 -0.82
N LEU A 8 9.04 -2.30 -1.45
CA LEU A 8 7.74 -2.47 -0.80
C LEU A 8 7.71 -3.70 0.12
N VAL A 9 8.33 -4.82 -0.29
CA VAL A 9 8.46 -6.02 0.57
C VAL A 9 9.32 -5.73 1.79
N ALA A 10 10.44 -5.02 1.61
CA ALA A 10 11.25 -4.60 2.75
C ALA A 10 10.46 -3.65 3.67
N LEU A 11 9.68 -2.73 3.09
CA LEU A 11 8.84 -1.81 3.85
C LEU A 11 7.74 -2.55 4.64
N GLU A 12 7.09 -3.53 4.02
CA GLU A 12 6.09 -4.37 4.66
C GLU A 12 6.67 -5.05 5.90
N HIS A 13 7.83 -5.68 5.78
CA HIS A 13 8.47 -6.38 6.90
C HIS A 13 8.71 -5.48 8.11
N ASP A 14 9.17 -4.25 7.85
CA ASP A 14 9.44 -3.28 8.91
C ASP A 14 8.15 -2.79 9.56
N ILE A 15 7.11 -2.50 8.77
CA ILE A 15 5.81 -2.09 9.30
C ILE A 15 5.16 -3.21 10.10
N VAL A 16 5.23 -4.46 9.63
CA VAL A 16 4.69 -5.62 10.36
C VAL A 16 5.36 -5.77 11.72
N SER A 17 6.66 -5.50 11.81
CA SER A 17 7.40 -5.54 13.07
C SER A 17 7.01 -4.40 14.03
N GLU A 18 6.59 -3.25 13.52
CA GLU A 18 6.21 -2.07 14.32
C GLU A 18 4.73 -2.00 14.69
N LYS A 19 3.84 -2.35 13.77
CA LYS A 19 2.38 -2.12 13.84
C LYS A 19 1.55 -3.41 13.84
N GLY A 20 2.13 -4.50 13.35
CA GLY A 20 1.44 -5.79 13.15
C GLY A 20 1.06 -6.06 11.70
N GLU A 21 0.53 -7.26 11.46
CA GLU A 21 0.29 -7.79 10.11
C GLU A 21 -0.72 -6.99 9.29
N PHE A 22 -0.50 -6.99 7.97
CA PHE A 22 -1.51 -6.56 7.01
C PHE A 22 -2.48 -7.70 6.72
N SER A 23 -3.78 -7.39 6.73
CA SER A 23 -4.83 -8.27 6.18
C SER A 23 -4.73 -8.37 4.66
N LEU A 24 -4.29 -7.30 4.00
CA LEU A 24 -4.00 -7.25 2.57
C LEU A 24 -2.95 -6.16 2.31
N LEU A 25 -1.94 -6.49 1.52
CA LEU A 25 -1.08 -5.52 0.86
C LEU A 25 -0.94 -5.95 -0.61
N ALA A 26 -1.42 -5.13 -1.53
CA ALA A 26 -1.48 -5.47 -2.94
C ALA A 26 -1.07 -4.30 -3.81
N LEU A 27 -0.38 -4.61 -4.91
CA LEU A 27 -0.03 -3.62 -5.93
C LEU A 27 -0.78 -3.95 -7.21
N LEU A 28 -1.62 -3.03 -7.67
CA LEU A 28 -2.52 -3.21 -8.81
C LEU A 28 -2.11 -2.29 -9.96
N LEU A 29 -1.93 -2.85 -11.16
CA LEU A 29 -1.66 -2.05 -12.35
C LEU A 29 -2.97 -1.39 -12.82
N ARG A 30 -2.93 -0.09 -13.10
CA ARG A 30 -4.05 0.63 -13.71
C ARG A 30 -4.05 0.41 -15.23
N GLU A 31 -5.06 -0.30 -15.73
CA GLU A 31 -5.22 -0.57 -17.17
C GLU A 31 -5.25 0.72 -18.02
N ASP A 32 -5.87 1.78 -17.52
CA ASP A 32 -6.13 3.00 -18.30
C ASP A 32 -5.02 4.07 -18.23
N ALA A 33 -3.97 3.86 -17.44
CA ALA A 33 -3.10 4.96 -17.02
C ALA A 33 -1.60 4.80 -17.31
N GLY A 34 -1.18 3.71 -17.97
CA GLY A 34 0.20 3.49 -18.42
C GLY A 34 1.25 3.53 -17.30
N ASP A 35 1.73 2.36 -16.87
CA ASP A 35 2.74 2.20 -15.81
C ASP A 35 2.41 2.85 -14.45
N LYS A 36 1.12 3.15 -14.20
CA LYS A 36 0.65 3.59 -12.88
C LYS A 36 0.12 2.42 -12.08
N TRP A 37 0.50 2.39 -10.81
CA TRP A 37 0.16 1.32 -9.90
C TRP A 37 -0.60 1.87 -8.70
N ASP A 38 -1.71 1.24 -8.36
CA ASP A 38 -2.40 1.48 -7.11
C ASP A 38 -1.85 0.56 -6.02
N LEU A 39 -1.37 1.13 -4.92
CA LEU A 39 -1.03 0.38 -3.72
C LEU A 39 -2.29 0.30 -2.84
N LEU A 40 -2.72 -0.91 -2.54
CA LEU A 40 -3.87 -1.23 -1.70
C LEU A 40 -3.38 -1.85 -0.39
N ALA A 41 -3.78 -1.27 0.74
CA ALA A 41 -3.46 -1.81 2.06
C ALA A 41 -4.71 -1.90 2.96
N SER A 42 -4.79 -2.98 3.73
CA SER A 42 -5.80 -3.25 4.75
C SER A 42 -5.13 -3.96 5.94
N ALA A 43 -5.39 -3.50 7.16
CA ALA A 43 -4.84 -4.06 8.39
C ALA A 43 -5.68 -3.58 9.59
N PRO A 44 -5.77 -4.34 10.69
CA PRO A 44 -6.54 -3.93 11.87
C PRO A 44 -6.11 -2.58 12.44
N TRP A 45 -4.81 -2.30 12.44
CA TRP A 45 -4.24 -1.02 12.93
C TRP A 45 -4.50 0.18 11.99
N LEU A 46 -4.97 -0.05 10.76
CA LEU A 46 -5.44 1.03 9.88
C LEU A 46 -6.81 1.56 10.32
N GLU A 47 -7.62 0.73 10.98
CA GLU A 47 -8.99 1.06 11.40
C GLU A 47 -9.02 1.96 12.65
N GLU A 48 -8.02 1.84 13.53
CA GLU A 48 -7.98 2.58 14.81
C GLU A 48 -7.86 4.10 14.60
N ASN A 49 -7.09 4.54 13.61
CA ASN A 49 -6.95 5.96 13.26
C ASN A 49 -6.52 6.14 11.81
N GLN A 50 -7.50 6.15 10.90
CA GLN A 50 -7.26 6.16 9.45
C GLN A 50 -6.30 7.27 8.99
N LYS A 51 -6.45 8.49 9.51
CA LYS A 51 -5.60 9.61 9.09
C LYS A 51 -4.17 9.42 9.57
N ALA A 52 -3.98 9.10 10.85
CA ALA A 52 -2.63 8.88 11.39
C ALA A 52 -1.93 7.70 10.73
N SER A 53 -2.67 6.64 10.42
CA SER A 53 -2.13 5.45 9.75
C SER A 53 -1.84 5.68 8.27
N LEU A 54 -2.65 6.51 7.59
CA LEU A 54 -2.35 7.00 6.23
C LEU A 54 -1.08 7.86 6.23
N ASP A 55 -1.00 8.84 7.13
CA ASP A 55 0.18 9.72 7.23
C ASP A 55 1.43 8.89 7.53
N TYR A 56 1.34 7.89 8.42
CA TYR A 56 2.42 6.93 8.71
C TYR A 56 2.85 6.18 7.45
N LEU A 57 1.92 5.56 6.71
CA LEU A 57 2.24 4.82 5.49
C LEU A 57 2.85 5.70 4.41
N VAL A 58 2.28 6.90 4.19
CA VAL A 58 2.79 7.85 3.19
C VAL A 58 4.19 8.30 3.55
N ASN A 59 4.46 8.62 4.82
CA ASN A 59 5.80 9.02 5.27
C ASN A 59 6.82 7.90 5.10
N HIS A 60 6.44 6.66 5.42
CA HIS A 60 7.29 5.49 5.22
C HIS A 60 7.58 5.22 3.74
N LEU A 61 6.59 5.33 2.87
CA LEU A 61 6.76 5.23 1.42
C LEU A 61 7.69 6.32 0.89
N GLN A 62 7.48 7.58 1.30
CA GLN A 62 8.31 8.72 0.90
C GLN A 62 9.76 8.59 1.37
N SER A 63 10.01 7.92 2.49
CA SER A 63 11.37 7.69 3.00
C SER A 63 12.17 6.67 2.19
N ARG A 64 11.51 5.81 1.38
CA ARG A 64 12.15 4.69 0.66
C ARG A 64 12.06 4.78 -0.85
N LEU A 65 11.07 5.50 -1.36
CA LEU A 65 10.83 5.64 -2.79
C LEU A 65 11.31 7.00 -3.26
N GLU A 66 11.94 7.02 -4.42
CA GLU A 66 12.33 8.25 -5.09
C GLU A 66 11.09 8.97 -5.65
N THR A 67 11.18 10.29 -5.85
CA THR A 67 10.06 11.10 -6.34
C THR A 67 9.44 10.56 -7.62
N GLN A 68 10.23 10.01 -8.55
CA GLN A 68 9.72 9.42 -9.79
C GLN A 68 8.95 8.11 -9.54
N GLU A 69 9.38 7.30 -8.58
CA GLU A 69 8.70 6.07 -8.18
C GLU A 69 7.37 6.41 -7.48
N LEU A 70 7.36 7.43 -6.62
CA LEU A 70 6.14 7.91 -5.96
C LEU A 70 5.11 8.45 -6.97
N LEU A 71 5.55 9.15 -8.02
CA LEU A 71 4.65 9.66 -9.06
C LEU A 71 4.01 8.55 -9.90
N SER A 72 4.62 7.36 -9.94
CA SER A 72 4.06 6.16 -10.57
C SER A 72 3.06 5.42 -9.66
N LEU A 73 2.96 5.81 -8.39
CA LEU A 73 2.14 5.15 -7.39
C LEU A 73 0.94 6.02 -6.98
N SER A 74 -0.19 5.37 -6.80
CA SER A 74 -1.39 5.95 -6.19
C SER A 74 -1.75 5.09 -4.97
N LEU A 75 -1.73 5.67 -3.78
CA LEU A 75 -2.03 4.92 -2.56
C LEU A 75 -3.54 4.99 -2.29
N SER A 76 -4.18 3.83 -2.20
CA SER A 76 -5.56 3.69 -1.75
C SER A 76 -5.62 2.81 -0.50
N LEU A 77 -6.29 3.30 0.53
CA LEU A 77 -6.49 2.56 1.78
C LEU A 77 -7.93 2.08 1.85
N SER A 78 -8.12 0.80 2.14
CA SER A 78 -9.43 0.22 2.36
C SER A 78 -9.53 -0.33 3.77
N LEU A 79 -10.53 0.17 4.50
CA LEU A 79 -10.84 -0.20 5.87
C LEU A 79 -11.59 -1.53 5.98
N GLU A 80 -12.16 -2.02 4.88
CA GLU A 80 -13.00 -3.22 4.92
C GLU A 80 -12.52 -4.26 3.91
N SER A 81 -11.93 -5.35 4.44
CA SER A 81 -11.52 -6.54 3.66
C SER A 81 -12.68 -7.14 2.84
N SER A 82 -13.92 -6.94 3.29
CA SER A 82 -15.15 -7.40 2.63
C SER A 82 -15.38 -6.76 1.25
N TYR A 83 -14.98 -5.51 1.03
CA TYR A 83 -15.09 -4.84 -0.28
C TYR A 83 -13.96 -5.27 -1.22
N LEU A 84 -12.78 -5.57 -0.68
CA LEU A 84 -11.63 -6.00 -1.48
C LEU A 84 -11.87 -7.37 -2.12
N LYS A 85 -12.53 -8.28 -1.39
CA LYS A 85 -12.97 -9.59 -1.94
C LYS A 85 -14.01 -9.49 -3.06
N LYS A 86 -14.76 -8.38 -3.13
CA LYS A 86 -15.71 -8.11 -4.22
C LYS A 86 -15.08 -7.36 -5.39
N ALA A 87 -14.10 -6.50 -5.12
CA ALA A 87 -13.44 -5.66 -6.12
C ALA A 87 -12.37 -6.40 -6.92
N ILE A 88 -11.76 -7.43 -6.35
CA ILE A 88 -10.76 -8.29 -7.02
C ILE A 88 -11.43 -9.65 -7.28
N PRO A 89 -11.94 -9.94 -8.49
CA PRO A 89 -12.40 -11.26 -8.83
C PRO A 89 -11.17 -12.18 -8.92
N PHE A 90 -11.04 -13.12 -7.98
CA PHE A 90 -10.11 -14.24 -8.09
C PHE A 90 -10.62 -15.26 -9.11
#